data_AF-A0A1C5PH71-F1
#
_entry.id   AF-A0A1C5PH71-F1
#
_cell.length_a   1.000
_cell.length_b   1.000
_cell.length_c   1.000
_cell.angle_alpha   90.00
_cell.angle_beta   90.00
_cell.angle_gamma   90.00
#
_symmetry.space_group_name_H-M   'P 1'
#
loop_
_entity.id
_entity.type
_entity.pdbx_description
1 polymer ?
#
loop_
_entity_poly.entity_id
_entity_poly.type
_entity_poly.pdbx_seq_one_letter_code
_entity_poly.pdbx_strand_id
1 'polypeptide(L)'
;MKNEIILFTDGDINIEVQINPEQETVWLTQKQMEELFDVKHATISEHITKILTSGELDETSVGFSDKSSGGREPKIYNLDVLRAVNEYTEALLLLDQYDHQTLCKPDGSSPIYRITYEECVQMVGKMRDSFHTDVFRVEKEVGKVSGIIAAVYQSVFGQEAYPSVEEKAANLLNL
;
A
#
# COMPACT_ATOMS: atom_id res chain seq x y z
N MET A 1 9.63 2.77 -33.81
CA MET A 1 10.81 2.30 -33.04
C MET A 1 10.54 0.86 -32.63
N LYS A 2 11.56 0.02 -32.41
CA LYS A 2 11.34 -1.40 -32.05
C LYS A 2 11.04 -1.48 -30.55
N ASN A 3 9.86 -1.94 -30.17
CA ASN A 3 9.61 -2.38 -28.80
C ASN A 3 10.47 -3.62 -28.53
N GLU A 4 11.27 -3.56 -27.47
CA GLU A 4 12.11 -4.67 -27.03
C GLU A 4 11.30 -5.54 -26.08
N ILE A 5 11.45 -6.86 -26.20
CA ILE A 5 10.78 -7.83 -25.34
C ILE A 5 11.85 -8.49 -24.48
N ILE A 6 11.67 -8.45 -23.16
CA ILE A 6 12.54 -9.13 -22.21
C ILE A 6 11.76 -10.26 -21.55
N LEU A 7 12.41 -11.41 -21.39
CA LEU A 7 11.90 -12.49 -20.56
C LEU A 7 12.33 -12.26 -19.11
N PHE A 8 11.35 -12.07 -18.23
CA PHE A 8 11.56 -12.09 -16.79
C PHE A 8 11.35 -13.51 -16.27
N THR A 9 12.32 -13.99 -15.50
CA THR A 9 12.25 -15.30 -14.82
C THR A 9 12.42 -15.08 -13.32
N ASP A 10 11.43 -15.51 -12.53
CA ASP A 10 11.51 -15.58 -11.07
C ASP A 10 11.01 -16.94 -10.60
N GLY A 11 11.92 -17.79 -10.14
CA GLY A 11 11.63 -19.21 -9.90
C GLY A 11 11.11 -19.91 -11.17
N ASP A 12 9.89 -20.43 -11.11
CA ASP A 12 9.22 -21.12 -12.22
C ASP A 12 8.43 -20.17 -13.13
N ILE A 13 8.27 -18.89 -12.74
CA ILE A 13 7.51 -17.89 -13.49
C ILE A 13 8.36 -17.36 -14.63
N ASN A 14 7.82 -17.36 -15.86
CA ASN A 14 8.48 -16.86 -17.06
C ASN A 14 7.54 -15.92 -17.83
N ILE A 15 7.81 -14.62 -17.82
CA ILE A 15 6.92 -13.59 -18.39
C ILE A 15 7.66 -12.76 -19.43
N GLU A 16 7.14 -12.72 -20.66
CA GLU A 16 7.65 -11.85 -21.73
C GLU A 16 7.11 -10.41 -21.62
N VAL A 17 7.87 -9.50 -21.02
CA VAL A 17 7.44 -8.10 -20.86
C VAL A 17 7.85 -7.23 -22.05
N GLN A 18 7.02 -6.25 -22.39
CA GLN A 18 7.39 -5.23 -23.37
C GLN A 18 8.06 -4.07 -22.65
N ILE A 19 9.20 -3.62 -23.17
CA ILE A 19 9.87 -2.43 -22.69
C ILE A 19 9.47 -1.26 -23.57
N ASN A 20 9.03 -0.17 -22.92
CA ASN A 20 8.97 1.12 -23.57
C ASN A 20 10.37 1.77 -23.48
N PRO A 21 11.12 1.86 -24.59
CA PRO A 21 12.48 2.39 -24.58
C PRO A 21 12.55 3.89 -24.27
N GLU A 22 11.44 4.64 -24.38
CA GLU A 22 11.41 6.07 -24.03
C GLU A 22 11.22 6.32 -22.54
N GLN A 23 10.61 5.37 -21.82
CA GLN A 23 10.23 5.52 -20.40
C GLN A 23 10.97 4.57 -19.45
N GLU A 24 11.89 3.75 -19.97
CA GLU A 24 12.63 2.72 -19.20
C GLU A 24 11.72 1.87 -18.30
N THR A 25 10.49 1.59 -18.76
CA THR A 25 9.46 0.93 -17.96
C THR A 25 8.89 -0.28 -18.67
N VAL A 26 8.39 -1.22 -17.88
CA VAL A 26 7.79 -2.47 -18.36
C VAL A 26 6.28 -2.31 -18.50
N TRP A 27 5.74 -2.94 -19.52
CA TRP A 27 4.32 -2.96 -19.83
C TRP A 27 3.83 -4.39 -19.93
N LEU A 28 2.76 -4.69 -19.21
CA LEU A 28 2.17 -6.03 -19.13
C LEU A 28 0.70 -6.02 -19.54
N THR A 29 0.26 -7.14 -20.11
CA THR A 29 -1.17 -7.42 -20.31
C THR A 29 -1.82 -7.90 -19.01
N GLN A 30 -3.16 -7.87 -18.92
CA GLN A 30 -3.87 -8.46 -17.77
C GLN A 30 -3.51 -9.92 -17.56
N LYS A 31 -3.39 -10.69 -18.65
CA LYS A 31 -3.00 -12.10 -18.59
C LYS A 31 -1.63 -12.33 -17.93
N GLN A 32 -0.68 -11.45 -18.19
CA GLN A 32 0.64 -11.54 -17.56
C GLN A 32 0.60 -11.12 -16.10
N MET A 33 -0.28 -10.18 -15.74
CA MET A 33 -0.52 -9.83 -14.33
C MET A 33 -1.20 -10.98 -13.56
N GLU A 34 -2.08 -11.76 -14.20
CA GLU A 34 -2.66 -12.97 -13.59
C GLU A 34 -1.57 -13.98 -13.22
N GLU A 35 -0.63 -14.23 -14.13
CA GLU A 35 0.50 -15.13 -13.92
C GLU A 35 1.48 -14.58 -12.88
N LEU A 36 1.73 -13.26 -12.88
CA LEU A 36 2.65 -12.60 -11.96
C LEU A 36 2.14 -12.57 -10.51
N PHE A 37 0.85 -12.28 -10.32
CA PHE A 37 0.25 -12.11 -9.00
C PHE A 37 -0.51 -13.34 -8.49
N ASP A 38 -0.65 -14.38 -9.30
CA ASP A 38 -1.49 -15.56 -9.03
C ASP A 38 -2.95 -15.19 -8.70
N VAL A 39 -3.50 -14.26 -9.48
CA VAL A 39 -4.86 -13.72 -9.31
C VAL A 39 -5.69 -13.94 -10.56
N LYS A 40 -6.98 -14.22 -10.40
CA LYS A 40 -7.91 -14.44 -11.52
C LYS A 40 -8.07 -13.19 -12.39
N HIS A 41 -8.20 -13.36 -13.71
CA HIS A 41 -8.46 -12.29 -14.68
C HIS A 41 -9.55 -11.30 -14.24
N ALA A 42 -10.68 -11.80 -13.72
CA ALA A 42 -11.82 -10.95 -13.35
C ALA A 42 -11.44 -9.94 -12.25
N THR A 43 -10.66 -10.38 -11.27
CA THR A 43 -10.18 -9.58 -10.15
C THR A 43 -9.18 -8.51 -10.64
N ILE A 44 -8.22 -8.88 -11.48
CA ILE A 44 -7.30 -7.93 -12.12
C ILE A 44 -8.07 -6.87 -12.91
N SER A 45 -9.04 -7.29 -13.72
CA SER A 45 -9.87 -6.36 -14.51
C SER A 45 -10.68 -5.41 -13.62
N GLU A 46 -11.19 -5.89 -12.49
CA GLU A 46 -11.91 -5.06 -11.52
C GLU A 46 -10.98 -4.02 -10.87
N HIS A 47 -9.78 -4.42 -10.43
CA HIS A 47 -8.81 -3.51 -9.82
C HIS A 47 -8.39 -2.41 -10.77
N ILE A 48 -8.01 -2.77 -12.01
CA ILE A 48 -7.65 -1.79 -13.04
C ILE A 48 -8.80 -0.82 -13.27
N THR A 49 -10.04 -1.30 -13.31
CA THR A 49 -11.21 -0.44 -13.50
C THR A 49 -11.34 0.54 -12.33
N LYS A 50 -11.23 0.06 -11.08
CA LYS A 50 -11.30 0.91 -9.88
C LYS A 50 -10.22 2.00 -9.90
N ILE A 51 -8.96 1.62 -10.10
CA ILE A 51 -7.80 2.52 -10.15
C ILE A 51 -7.99 3.65 -11.19
N LEU A 52 -8.46 3.31 -12.39
CA LEU A 52 -8.70 4.31 -13.44
C LEU A 52 -9.93 5.18 -13.16
N THR A 53 -11.00 4.59 -12.60
CA THR A 53 -12.22 5.34 -12.28
C THR A 53 -12.09 6.24 -11.05
N SER A 54 -11.21 5.90 -10.10
CA SER A 54 -10.90 6.74 -8.94
C SER A 54 -10.04 7.96 -9.32
N GLY A 55 -9.37 7.90 -10.47
CA GLY A 55 -8.42 8.93 -10.92
C GLY A 55 -7.06 8.83 -10.25
N GLU A 56 -6.73 7.69 -9.62
CA GLU A 56 -5.39 7.42 -9.08
C GLU A 56 -4.33 7.36 -10.19
N LEU A 57 -4.71 6.78 -11.34
CA LEU A 57 -3.91 6.76 -12.56
C LEU A 57 -4.75 7.21 -13.75
N ASP A 58 -4.11 7.80 -14.75
CA ASP A 58 -4.75 8.32 -15.95
C ASP A 58 -4.54 7.42 -17.18
N GLU A 59 -5.10 7.85 -18.31
CA GLU A 59 -5.04 7.11 -19.57
C GLU A 59 -3.61 6.91 -20.11
N THR A 60 -2.61 7.68 -19.67
CA THR A 60 -1.20 7.49 -20.07
C THR A 60 -0.61 6.20 -19.52
N SER A 61 -1.24 5.62 -18.51
CA SER A 61 -0.86 4.35 -17.91
C SER A 61 -1.38 3.12 -18.69
N VAL A 62 -2.17 3.36 -19.75
CA VAL A 62 -2.79 2.34 -20.59
C VAL A 62 -2.36 2.53 -22.05
N GLY A 63 -1.95 1.43 -22.67
CA GLY A 63 -1.44 1.40 -24.03
C GLY A 63 -1.97 0.21 -24.79
N PHE A 64 -1.50 0.07 -26.03
CA PHE A 64 -1.89 -1.03 -26.91
C PHE A 64 -0.64 -1.76 -27.38
N SER A 65 -0.71 -3.08 -27.39
CA SER A 65 0.42 -3.90 -27.80
C SER A 65 0.54 -3.99 -29.32
N ASP A 66 1.76 -3.78 -29.82
CA ASP A 66 2.10 -3.95 -31.25
C ASP A 66 2.06 -5.42 -31.74
N LYS A 67 1.89 -6.40 -30.84
CA LYS A 67 1.88 -7.84 -31.16
C LYS A 67 0.59 -8.33 -31.83
N SER A 68 -0.24 -7.47 -32.42
CA SER A 68 -1.50 -7.92 -33.04
C SER A 68 -1.26 -8.62 -34.39
N SER A 69 -1.50 -9.94 -34.44
CA SER A 69 -1.49 -10.72 -35.68
C SER A 69 -2.88 -10.73 -36.33
N GLY A 70 -3.42 -9.53 -36.63
CA GLY A 70 -4.66 -9.35 -37.40
C GLY A 70 -5.96 -9.20 -36.59
N GLY A 71 -5.91 -8.66 -35.37
CA GLY A 71 -7.07 -8.43 -34.50
C GLY A 71 -6.99 -7.11 -33.72
N ARG A 72 -7.91 -6.91 -32.75
CA ARG A 72 -7.84 -5.78 -31.82
C ARG A 72 -6.56 -5.87 -31.00
N GLU A 73 -5.78 -4.80 -30.98
CA GLU A 73 -4.57 -4.71 -30.15
C GLU A 73 -4.93 -4.88 -28.67
N PRO A 74 -4.29 -5.81 -27.95
CA PRO A 74 -4.59 -6.01 -26.54
C PRO A 74 -4.06 -4.83 -25.73
N LYS A 75 -4.81 -4.47 -24.67
CA LYS A 75 -4.38 -3.44 -23.74
C LYS A 75 -3.17 -3.91 -22.93
N ILE A 76 -2.22 -3.02 -22.76
CA ILE A 76 -1.05 -3.16 -21.90
C ILE A 76 -1.03 -2.02 -20.88
N TYR A 77 -0.42 -2.29 -19.74
CA TYR A 77 -0.45 -1.43 -18.57
C TYR A 77 0.97 -1.26 -18.05
N ASN A 78 1.33 -0.03 -17.69
CA ASN A 78 2.66 0.31 -17.20
C ASN A 78 2.88 -0.15 -15.76
N LEU A 79 4.11 0.04 -15.27
CA LEU A 79 4.51 -0.34 -13.91
C LEU A 79 3.67 0.27 -12.79
N ASP A 80 3.11 1.46 -12.97
CA ASP A 80 2.30 2.11 -11.93
C ASP A 80 0.96 1.39 -11.74
N VAL A 81 0.33 0.95 -12.83
CA VAL A 81 -0.88 0.10 -12.75
C VAL A 81 -0.55 -1.22 -12.06
N LEU A 82 0.61 -1.81 -12.35
CA LEU A 82 1.03 -3.06 -11.71
C LEU A 82 1.17 -2.89 -10.20
N ARG A 83 1.82 -1.80 -9.75
CA ARG A 83 1.97 -1.48 -8.32
C ARG A 83 0.62 -1.30 -7.65
N ALA A 84 -0.26 -0.51 -8.25
CA ALA A 84 -1.59 -0.28 -7.72
C ALA A 84 -2.42 -1.57 -7.67
N VAL A 85 -2.39 -2.40 -8.72
CA VAL A 85 -3.07 -3.71 -8.72
C VAL A 85 -2.55 -4.62 -7.61
N ASN A 86 -1.24 -4.64 -7.37
CA ASN A 86 -0.64 -5.39 -6.27
C ASN A 86 -1.13 -4.88 -4.90
N GLU A 87 -1.12 -3.57 -4.67
CA GLU A 87 -1.63 -2.96 -3.43
C GLU A 87 -3.11 -3.27 -3.18
N TYR A 88 -3.94 -3.19 -4.22
CA TYR A 88 -5.37 -3.56 -4.13
C TYR A 88 -5.57 -5.06 -3.85
N THR A 89 -4.74 -5.92 -4.46
CA THR A 89 -4.77 -7.37 -4.23
C THR A 89 -4.42 -7.69 -2.78
N GLU A 90 -3.32 -7.13 -2.27
CA GLU A 90 -2.90 -7.31 -0.88
C GLU A 90 -3.95 -6.79 0.10
N ALA A 91 -4.51 -5.60 -0.16
CA ALA A 91 -5.55 -5.02 0.70
C ALA A 91 -6.81 -5.91 0.76
N LEU A 92 -7.23 -6.49 -0.37
CA LEU A 92 -8.38 -7.39 -0.39
C LEU A 92 -8.09 -8.73 0.24
N LEU A 93 -6.87 -9.27 0.09
CA LEU A 93 -6.46 -10.48 0.78
C LEU A 93 -6.47 -10.28 2.30
N LEU A 94 -5.94 -9.14 2.77
CA LEU A 94 -6.00 -8.76 4.18
C LEU A 94 -7.44 -8.62 4.68
N LEU A 95 -8.33 -8.04 3.87
CA LEU A 95 -9.74 -7.88 4.22
C LEU A 95 -10.48 -9.24 4.28
N ASP A 96 -10.24 -10.12 3.31
CA ASP A 96 -10.78 -11.49 3.29
C ASP A 96 -10.31 -12.29 4.51
N GLN A 97 -9.01 -12.20 4.83
CA GLN A 97 -8.44 -12.81 6.03
C GLN A 97 -9.08 -12.27 7.31
N TYR A 98 -9.35 -10.97 7.38
CA TYR A 98 -10.05 -10.34 8.49
C TYR A 98 -11.49 -10.87 8.62
N ASP A 99 -12.26 -10.88 7.53
CA ASP A 99 -13.64 -11.36 7.50
C ASP A 99 -13.74 -12.84 7.86
N HIS A 100 -12.73 -13.64 7.51
CA HIS A 100 -12.65 -15.07 7.85
C HIS A 100 -11.94 -15.36 9.17
N GLN A 101 -11.55 -14.33 9.93
CA GLN A 101 -10.84 -14.46 11.21
C GLN A 101 -9.55 -15.30 11.10
N THR A 102 -8.94 -15.31 9.92
CA THR A 102 -7.67 -15.99 9.65
C THR A 102 -6.48 -15.03 9.65
N LEU A 103 -6.73 -13.73 9.78
CA LEU A 103 -5.69 -12.72 9.89
C LEU A 103 -4.84 -12.96 11.15
N CYS A 104 -3.58 -13.33 10.93
CA CYS A 104 -2.61 -13.50 12.00
C CYS A 104 -2.00 -12.16 12.38
N LYS A 105 -1.86 -11.91 13.69
CA LYS A 105 -1.07 -10.79 14.17
C LYS A 105 0.40 -11.03 13.79
N PRO A 106 1.08 -10.09 13.11
CA PRO A 106 2.50 -10.22 12.83
C PRO A 106 3.31 -10.17 14.13
N ASP A 107 4.50 -10.80 14.11
CA ASP A 107 5.46 -10.65 15.20
C ASP A 107 5.89 -9.19 15.31
N GLY A 108 5.83 -8.67 16.53
CA GLY A 108 6.18 -7.29 16.80
C GLY A 108 7.58 -7.15 17.36
N SER A 109 8.16 -5.98 17.14
CA SER A 109 9.47 -5.60 17.67
C SER A 109 9.34 -5.13 19.12
N SER A 110 10.32 -5.46 19.97
CA SER A 110 10.35 -4.92 21.34
C SER A 110 10.61 -3.41 21.32
N PRO A 111 9.87 -2.62 22.12
CA PRO A 111 10.06 -1.18 22.18
C PRO A 111 11.40 -0.82 22.81
N ILE A 112 12.22 -0.09 22.06
CA ILE A 112 13.51 0.48 22.53
C ILE A 112 13.37 1.94 22.98
N TYR A 113 12.19 2.52 22.78
CA TYR A 113 11.90 3.92 23.02
C TYR A 113 10.47 4.08 23.53
N ARG A 114 10.28 5.06 24.42
CA ARG A 114 8.98 5.44 24.96
C ARG A 114 8.78 6.93 24.73
N ILE A 115 7.79 7.26 23.92
CA ILE A 115 7.39 8.64 23.63
C ILE A 115 6.72 9.27 24.87
N THR A 116 7.06 10.51 25.17
CA THR A 116 6.40 11.33 26.20
C THR A 116 5.43 12.33 25.58
N TYR A 117 4.59 12.91 26.45
CA TYR A 117 3.69 13.98 26.06
C TYR A 117 4.43 15.18 25.44
N GLU A 118 5.52 15.59 26.07
CA GLU A 118 6.33 16.72 25.63
C GLU A 118 6.94 16.46 24.25
N GLU A 119 7.41 15.23 24.01
CA GLU A 119 7.95 14.80 22.73
C GLU A 119 6.88 14.79 21.63
N CYS A 120 5.67 14.30 21.92
CA CYS A 120 4.53 14.40 21.01
C CYS A 120 4.24 15.85 20.61
N VAL A 121 4.16 16.75 21.58
CA VAL A 121 3.88 18.18 21.33
C VAL A 121 4.98 18.84 20.52
N GLN A 122 6.25 18.45 20.72
CA GLN A 122 7.38 18.92 19.93
C GLN A 122 7.33 18.40 18.49
N MET A 123 7.00 17.12 18.29
CA MET A 123 6.88 16.52 16.95
C MET A 123 5.77 17.19 16.14
N VAL A 124 4.57 17.33 16.71
CA VAL A 124 3.47 18.06 16.06
C VAL A 124 3.85 19.52 15.80
N GLY A 125 4.60 20.14 16.71
CA GLY A 125 5.12 21.49 16.53
C GLY A 125 6.02 21.65 15.30
N LYS A 126 6.82 20.65 14.96
CA LYS A 126 7.69 20.64 13.76
C LYS A 126 6.91 20.54 12.45
N MET A 127 5.67 20.03 12.49
CA MET A 127 4.81 19.88 11.30
C MET A 127 4.05 21.16 10.95
N ARG A 128 4.17 22.23 11.75
CA ARG A 128 3.43 23.49 11.57
C ARG A 128 3.59 24.10 10.18
N ASP A 129 4.77 24.00 9.59
CA ASP A 129 5.05 24.61 8.28
C ASP A 129 4.27 23.92 7.15
N SER A 130 3.79 22.69 7.38
CA SER A 130 2.98 21.93 6.42
C SER A 130 1.47 22.14 6.57
N PHE A 131 1.00 22.75 7.67
CA PHE A 131 -0.42 22.92 7.96
C PHE A 131 -0.73 24.37 8.39
N HIS A 132 -1.38 25.12 7.50
CA HIS A 132 -1.70 26.54 7.73
C HIS A 132 -3.10 26.73 8.34
N THR A 133 -3.41 26.03 9.44
CA THR A 133 -4.71 26.17 10.13
C THR A 133 -4.55 26.47 11.61
N ASP A 134 -5.44 27.31 12.14
CA ASP A 134 -5.41 27.73 13.56
C ASP A 134 -5.82 26.61 14.53
N VAL A 135 -6.41 25.53 14.01
CA VAL A 135 -6.82 24.34 14.76
C VAL A 135 -5.72 23.28 14.85
N PHE A 136 -4.67 23.39 14.02
CA PHE A 136 -3.55 22.45 14.05
C PHE A 136 -2.78 22.57 15.37
N ARG A 137 -2.37 21.44 15.96
CA ARG A 137 -1.69 21.32 17.28
C ARG A 137 -2.57 21.58 18.50
N VAL A 138 -3.82 21.99 18.35
CA VAL A 138 -4.72 22.19 19.49
C VAL A 138 -5.33 20.85 19.89
N GLU A 139 -5.07 20.42 21.13
CA GLU A 139 -5.78 19.28 21.70
C GLU A 139 -7.28 19.56 21.75
N LYS A 140 -8.09 18.62 21.24
CA LYS A 140 -9.54 18.72 21.31
C LYS A 140 -10.04 18.85 22.75
N GLU A 141 -9.38 18.16 23.68
CA GLU A 141 -9.69 18.14 25.11
C GLU A 141 -8.37 18.12 25.89
N VAL A 142 -8.24 19.00 26.90
CA VAL A 142 -7.01 19.13 27.69
C VAL A 142 -6.69 17.81 28.39
N GLY A 143 -5.46 17.31 28.18
CA GLY A 143 -4.97 16.11 28.84
C GLY A 143 -5.36 14.82 28.13
N LYS A 144 -6.11 14.89 27.02
CA LYS A 144 -6.49 13.72 26.23
C LYS A 144 -5.26 13.02 25.67
N VAL A 145 -4.31 13.77 25.11
CA VAL A 145 -3.08 13.20 24.54
C VAL A 145 -2.23 12.52 25.62
N SER A 146 -2.08 13.15 26.79
CA SER A 146 -1.38 12.56 27.93
C SER A 146 -2.05 11.28 28.42
N GLY A 147 -3.38 11.26 28.53
CA GLY A 147 -4.15 10.08 28.90
C GLY A 147 -3.99 8.92 27.91
N ILE A 148 -3.94 9.22 26.62
CA ILE A 148 -3.69 8.24 25.56
C ILE A 148 -2.30 7.63 25.70
N ILE A 149 -1.25 8.46 25.85
CA ILE A 149 0.12 7.97 26.05
C ILE A 149 0.18 7.11 27.32
N ALA A 150 -0.46 7.53 28.41
CA ALA A 150 -0.50 6.73 29.63
C ALA A 150 -1.17 5.37 29.41
N ALA A 151 -2.27 5.31 28.67
CA ALA A 151 -2.98 4.07 28.35
C ALA A 151 -2.17 3.13 27.44
N VAL A 152 -1.42 3.67 26.47
CA VAL A 152 -0.58 2.87 25.56
C VAL A 152 0.63 2.27 26.29
N TYR A 153 1.18 2.97 27.28
CA TYR A 153 2.34 2.51 28.04
C TYR A 153 2.00 1.98 29.44
N GLN A 154 0.74 1.63 29.70
CA GLN A 154 0.33 1.04 30.96
C GLN A 154 0.71 -0.44 31.05
N SER A 155 0.81 -0.93 32.28
CA SER A 155 1.02 -2.36 32.57
C SER A 155 -0.10 -2.90 33.44
N VAL A 156 -0.55 -4.12 33.15
CA VAL A 156 -1.56 -4.85 33.93
C VAL A 156 -0.93 -6.17 34.38
N PHE A 157 -1.00 -6.46 35.68
CA PHE A 157 -0.36 -7.65 36.30
C PHE A 157 1.13 -7.83 35.96
N GLY A 158 1.87 -6.72 35.80
CA GLY A 158 3.30 -6.73 35.49
C GLY A 158 3.65 -6.98 34.01
N GLN A 159 2.65 -7.05 33.13
CA GLN A 159 2.84 -7.13 31.68
C GLN A 159 2.37 -5.84 31.02
N GLU A 160 3.10 -5.34 30.01
CA GLU A 160 2.64 -4.20 29.22
C GLU A 160 1.34 -4.55 28.49
N ALA A 161 0.39 -3.61 28.45
CA ALA A 161 -0.86 -3.78 27.72
C ALA A 161 -0.61 -3.97 26.21
N TYR A 162 0.45 -3.35 25.69
CA TYR A 162 0.90 -3.46 24.30
C TYR A 162 2.40 -3.78 24.27
N PRO A 163 2.79 -5.06 24.18
CA PRO A 163 4.20 -5.45 24.29
C PRO A 163 5.10 -5.02 23.12
N SER A 164 4.53 -4.82 21.93
CA SER A 164 5.30 -4.48 20.72
C SER A 164 5.17 -3.02 20.27
N VAL A 165 6.15 -2.56 19.49
CA VAL A 165 6.12 -1.22 18.87
C VAL A 165 4.90 -1.06 17.96
N GLU A 166 4.58 -2.09 17.19
CA GLU A 166 3.49 -2.12 16.21
C GLU A 166 2.13 -2.01 16.91
N GLU A 167 1.93 -2.70 18.05
CA GLU A 167 0.71 -2.55 18.85
C GLU A 167 0.57 -1.15 19.44
N LYS A 168 1.66 -0.58 19.96
CA LYS A 168 1.66 0.79 20.49
C LYS A 168 1.34 1.79 19.39
N ALA A 169 1.94 1.63 18.21
CA ALA A 169 1.71 2.48 17.04
C ALA A 169 0.27 2.37 16.53
N ALA A 170 -0.26 1.15 16.37
CA ALA A 170 -1.63 0.92 15.91
C ALA A 170 -2.67 1.57 16.84
N ASN A 171 -2.44 1.49 18.16
CA ASN A 171 -3.32 2.15 19.14
C ASN A 171 -3.19 3.68 19.12
N LEU A 172 -2.00 4.23 18.83
CA LEU A 172 -1.83 5.68 18.66
C LEU A 172 -2.48 6.20 17.36
N LEU A 173 -2.54 5.39 16.30
CA LEU A 173 -3.12 5.76 15.00
C LEU A 173 -4.65 5.81 15.00
N ASN A 174 -5.29 4.93 15.78
CA ASN A 174 -6.75 4.77 15.81
C ASN A 174 -7.48 5.81 16.71
N LEU A 175 -6.84 6.92 17.08
CA LEU A 175 -7.31 7.91 18.07
C LEU A 175 -7.34 9.34 17.52
#